data_AF-A0A5M9KAP8-F1
#
_entry.id   AF-A0A5M9KAP8-F1
#
_cell.length_a   1.000
_cell.length_b   1.000
_cell.length_c   1.000
_cell.angle_alpha   90.00
_cell.angle_beta   90.00
_cell.angle_gamma   90.00
#
_symmetry.space_group_name_H-M   'P 1'
#
loop_
_entity.id
_entity.type
_entity.pdbx_description
1 polymer ?
#
loop_
_entity_poly.entity_id
_entity_poly.type
_entity_poly.pdbx_seq_one_letter_code
_entity_poly.pdbx_strand_id
1 'polypeptide(L)'
;MADDITYLSERETLRLNESPTAPAVTKQLVKAVDGIKANLCRGKYQLELTDKILALPGIMQQDPLAYGADANEFRPERMMQDNFKNLPDTP
;
A
#
# COMPACT_ATOMS: atom_id res chain seq x y z
N MET A 1 -21.21 7.02 16.57
CA MET A 1 -20.25 6.40 17.52
C MET A 1 -20.13 4.89 17.32
N ALA A 2 -21.23 4.11 17.26
CA ALA A 2 -21.15 2.67 16.95
C ALA A 2 -20.71 2.36 15.50
N ASP A 3 -21.11 3.22 14.56
CA ASP A 3 -20.81 3.02 13.13
C ASP A 3 -19.34 3.30 12.78
N ASP A 4 -18.70 4.23 13.49
CA ASP A 4 -17.28 4.56 13.29
C ASP A 4 -16.37 3.41 13.71
N ILE A 5 -16.64 2.76 14.84
CA ILE A 5 -15.81 1.64 15.33
C ILE A 5 -15.93 0.45 14.37
N THR A 6 -17.14 0.18 13.87
CA THR A 6 -17.40 -0.90 12.90
C THR A 6 -16.65 -0.64 11.60
N TYR A 7 -16.79 0.55 11.01
CA TYR A 7 -16.17 0.91 9.73
C TYR A 7 -14.63 0.90 9.77
N LEU A 8 -14.03 1.26 10.90
CA LEU A 8 -12.58 1.27 11.05
C LEU A 8 -11.99 -0.13 11.27
N SER A 9 -12.75 -1.03 11.89
CA SER A 9 -12.38 -2.44 12.00
C SER A 9 -12.37 -3.15 10.63
N GLU A 10 -13.25 -2.75 9.71
CA GLU A 10 -13.32 -3.30 8.35
C GLU A 10 -12.08 -2.93 7.52
N ARG A 11 -11.55 -1.71 7.69
CA ARG A 11 -10.33 -1.26 6.99
C ARG A 11 -9.08 -2.01 7.42
N GLU A 12 -8.90 -2.23 8.72
CA GLU A 12 -7.78 -3.04 9.23
C GLU A 12 -7.93 -4.51 8.84
N THR A 13 -9.16 -5.00 8.71
CA THR A 13 -9.44 -6.36 8.23
C THR A 13 -9.04 -6.52 6.76
N LEU A 14 -9.38 -5.56 5.90
CA LEU A 14 -8.98 -5.55 4.50
C LEU A 14 -7.45 -5.51 4.32
N ARG A 15 -6.74 -4.83 5.24
CA ARG A 15 -5.27 -4.74 5.24
C ARG A 15 -4.60 -6.08 5.54
N LEU A 16 -5.12 -6.82 6.53
CA LEU A 16 -4.46 -8.01 7.08
C LEU A 16 -5.00 -9.34 6.57
N ASN A 17 -6.32 -9.46 6.41
CA ASN A 17 -6.99 -10.75 6.41
C ASN A 17 -7.89 -11.02 5.20
N GLU A 18 -8.11 -10.05 4.34
CA GLU A 18 -8.83 -10.30 3.10
C GLU A 18 -7.85 -10.79 2.04
N SER A 19 -8.18 -11.90 1.36
CA SER A 19 -7.62 -12.14 0.03
C SER A 19 -7.92 -10.88 -0.78
N PRO A 20 -6.93 -10.02 -1.07
CA PRO A 20 -7.22 -8.72 -1.63
C PRO A 20 -8.01 -8.95 -2.90
N THR A 21 -9.09 -8.20 -3.14
CA THR A 21 -9.90 -8.38 -4.36
C THR A 21 -9.02 -8.37 -5.62
N ALA A 22 -7.88 -7.67 -5.55
CA ALA A 22 -6.74 -7.82 -6.45
C ALA A 22 -5.48 -8.26 -5.67
N PRO A 23 -5.16 -9.57 -5.60
CA PRO A 23 -3.98 -10.06 -4.85
C PRO A 23 -2.66 -9.64 -5.51
N ALA A 24 -2.71 -9.33 -6.81
CA ALA A 24 -1.60 -8.86 -7.62
C ALA A 24 -2.10 -7.77 -8.56
N VAL A 25 -1.37 -6.66 -8.62
CA VAL A 25 -1.63 -5.57 -9.57
C VAL A 25 -0.39 -5.40 -10.43
N THR A 26 -0.53 -5.63 -11.73
CA THR A 26 0.54 -5.40 -12.69
C THR A 26 0.38 -4.04 -13.36
N LYS A 27 1.45 -3.26 -13.39
CA LYS A 27 1.53 -1.97 -14.09
C LYS A 27 2.70 -1.98 -15.08
N GLN A 28 2.59 -1.14 -16.09
CA GLN A 28 3.63 -0.90 -17.09
C GLN A 28 3.66 0.59 -17.37
N LEU A 29 4.83 1.12 -17.69
CA LEU A 29 4.96 2.52 -18.06
C LEU A 29 4.15 2.83 -19.32
N VAL A 30 3.47 3.97 -19.32
CA VAL A 30 2.75 4.45 -20.49
C VAL A 30 3.76 5.04 -21.46
N LYS A 31 3.58 4.83 -22.77
CA LYS A 31 4.46 5.38 -23.82
C LYS A 31 4.66 6.89 -23.73
N ALA A 32 3.74 7.65 -23.13
CA ALA A 32 3.88 9.09 -22.90
C ALA A 32 4.99 9.47 -21.91
N VAL A 33 5.55 8.50 -21.17
CA VAL A 33 6.67 8.67 -20.25
C VAL A 33 8.03 8.48 -20.98
N ASP A 34 8.02 8.21 -22.30
CA ASP A 34 9.25 8.10 -23.09
C ASP A 34 10.13 9.34 -22.93
N GLY A 35 11.36 9.15 -22.48
CA GLY A 35 12.36 10.21 -22.30
C GLY A 35 12.51 10.74 -20.86
N ILE A 36 11.57 10.45 -19.96
CA ILE A 36 11.78 10.69 -18.52
C ILE A 36 12.35 9.40 -17.93
N LYS A 37 13.53 9.47 -17.30
CA LYS A 37 14.09 8.33 -16.55
C LYS A 37 13.12 7.95 -15.43
N ALA A 38 12.23 7.00 -15.71
CA ALA A 38 11.30 6.46 -14.74
C ALA A 38 12.12 5.60 -13.77
N ASN A 39 12.33 6.12 -12.57
CA ASN A 39 13.12 5.45 -11.54
C ASN A 39 12.24 5.06 -10.36
N LEU A 40 12.39 3.83 -9.87
CA LEU A 40 11.77 3.34 -8.65
C LEU A 40 12.74 3.40 -7.46
N CYS A 41 12.17 3.34 -6.25
CA CYS A 41 12.89 3.29 -4.98
C CYS A 41 13.98 4.37 -4.84
N ARG A 42 13.63 5.63 -5.16
CA ARG A 42 14.53 6.80 -5.08
C ARG A 42 15.78 6.69 -5.98
N GLY A 43 15.62 6.21 -7.21
CA GLY A 43 16.73 6.14 -8.17
C GLY A 43 17.49 4.82 -8.21
N LYS A 44 17.11 3.84 -7.39
CA LYS A 44 17.81 2.54 -7.31
C LYS A 44 17.54 1.64 -8.50
N TYR A 45 16.34 1.74 -9.08
CA TYR A 45 15.94 0.92 -10.22
C TYR A 45 15.49 1.84 -11.34
N GLN A 46 16.15 1.73 -12.50
CA GLN A 46 15.69 2.36 -13.73
C GLN A 46 14.71 1.41 -14.41
N LEU A 47 13.60 1.95 -14.88
CA LEU A 47 12.57 1.19 -15.59
C LEU A 47 12.59 1.51 -17.08
N GLU A 48 12.38 0.48 -17.88
CA GLU A 48 12.13 0.57 -19.31
C GLU A 48 10.64 0.43 -19.63
N LEU A 49 10.22 0.90 -20.81
CA LEU A 49 8.83 0.78 -21.25
C LEU A 49 8.36 -0.68 -21.34
N THR A 50 9.27 -1.64 -21.52
CA THR A 50 8.97 -3.07 -21.59
C THR A 50 8.78 -3.71 -20.22
N ASP A 51 9.24 -3.04 -19.15
CA ASP A 51 9.21 -3.61 -17.81
C ASP A 51 7.79 -3.70 -17.26
N LYS A 52 7.51 -4.82 -16.59
CA LYS A 52 6.27 -5.02 -15.85
C LYS A 52 6.54 -4.95 -14.37
N ILE A 53 5.82 -4.06 -13.71
CA ILE A 53 5.88 -3.85 -12.27
C ILE A 53 4.75 -4.66 -11.65
N LEU A 54 5.10 -5.60 -10.78
CA LEU A 54 4.14 -6.37 -9.99
C LEU A 54 4.08 -5.77 -8.57
N ALA A 55 2.93 -5.22 -8.22
CA ALA A 55 2.63 -4.81 -6.84
C ALA A 55 1.81 -5.91 -6.16
N LEU A 56 2.21 -6.26 -4.94
CA LEU A 56 1.55 -7.26 -4.09
C LEU A 56 1.01 -6.54 -2.84
N PRO A 57 -0.23 -6.03 -2.89
CA PRO A 57 -0.78 -5.20 -1.82
C PRO A 57 -0.70 -5.85 -0.44
N GLY A 58 -0.96 -7.15 -0.34
CA GLY A 58 -0.92 -7.86 0.95
C GLY A 58 0.46 -7.83 1.63
N ILE A 59 1.55 -7.85 0.86
CA ILE A 59 2.91 -7.73 1.42
C ILE A 59 3.23 -6.27 1.74
N MET A 60 2.88 -5.35 0.84
CA MET A 60 3.16 -3.92 1.00
C MET A 60 2.42 -3.31 2.19
N GLN A 61 1.18 -3.77 2.44
CA GLN A 61 0.35 -3.34 3.55
C GLN A 61 0.79 -3.90 4.91
N GLN A 62 1.80 -4.76 4.93
CA GLN A 62 2.42 -5.33 6.13
C GLN A 62 3.86 -4.81 6.34
N ASP A 63 4.29 -3.77 5.61
CA ASP A 63 5.63 -3.21 5.74
C ASP A 63 5.84 -2.60 7.15
N PRO A 64 6.80 -3.11 7.95
CA PRO A 64 7.10 -2.56 9.27
C PRO A 64 7.59 -1.11 9.24
N LEU A 65 8.14 -0.65 8.11
CA LEU A 65 8.56 0.75 7.95
C LEU A 65 7.36 1.70 7.84
N ALA A 66 6.21 1.21 7.39
CA ALA A 66 4.98 1.98 7.27
C ALA A 66 4.05 1.80 8.48
N TYR A 67 3.96 0.57 9.02
CA TYR A 67 2.97 0.22 10.05
C TYR A 67 3.55 -0.09 11.44
N GLY A 68 4.88 -0.06 11.60
CA GLY A 68 5.56 -0.37 12.86
C GLY A 68 5.89 -1.85 13.05
N ALA A 69 6.52 -2.19 14.17
CA ALA A 69 6.98 -3.56 14.45
C ALA A 69 5.85 -4.59 14.52
N ASP A 70 4.63 -4.14 14.79
CA ASP A 70 3.41 -4.94 14.89
C ASP A 70 2.59 -4.91 13.59
N ALA A 71 3.20 -4.63 12.44
CA ALA A 71 2.53 -4.56 11.13
C ALA A 71 1.70 -5.81 10.76
N ASN A 72 2.06 -6.98 11.27
CA ASN A 72 1.33 -8.24 11.06
C ASN A 72 0.21 -8.48 12.09
N GLU A 73 0.06 -7.61 13.08
CA GLU A 73 -0.96 -7.73 14.12
C GLU A 73 -2.17 -6.85 13.82
N PHE A 74 -3.36 -7.40 14.06
CA PHE A 74 -4.62 -6.69 13.93
C PHE A 74 -4.77 -5.62 15.02
N ARG A 75 -4.68 -4.35 14.62
CA ARG A 75 -4.87 -3.20 15.51
C ARG A 75 -5.88 -2.23 14.89
N PRO A 76 -7.18 -2.36 15.22
CA PRO A 76 -8.21 -1.48 14.65
C PRO A 76 -8.00 0.00 15.03
N GLU A 77 -7.32 0.23 16.16
CA GLU A 77 -6.87 1.54 16.66
C GLU A 77 -5.99 2.31 15.65
N ARG A 78 -5.28 1.63 14.73
CA ARG A 78 -4.46 2.26 13.68
C ARG A 78 -5.30 3.03 12.68
N MET A 79 -6.50 2.54 12.43
CA MET A 79 -7.44 3.12 11.48
C MET A 79 -8.29 4.22 12.14
N MET A 80 -8.12 4.49 13.44
CA MET A 80 -8.84 5.56 14.16
C MET A 80 -8.25 6.94 13.84
N GLN A 81 -9.13 7.84 13.37
CA GLN A 81 -8.95 9.30 13.33
C GLN A 81 -7.52 9.76 12.99
N ASP A 82 -6.77 10.27 13.96
CA ASP A 82 -5.47 10.90 13.76
C ASP A 82 -4.34 9.89 13.51
N ASN A 83 -4.46 8.64 13.98
CA ASN A 83 -3.49 7.58 13.66
C ASN A 83 -3.53 7.23 12.16
N PHE A 84 -4.71 7.24 11.56
CA PHE A 84 -4.86 7.03 10.12
C PHE A 84 -4.25 8.19 9.32
N LYS A 85 -4.45 9.44 9.77
CA LYS A 85 -3.83 10.61 9.13
C LYS A 85 -2.30 10.63 9.23
N ASN A 86 -1.75 9.98 10.26
CA ASN A 86 -0.31 9.88 10.48
C ASN A 86 0.35 8.74 9.69
N LEU A 87 -0.44 7.90 9.00
CA LEU A 87 0.12 6.94 8.05
C LEU A 87 0.80 7.70 6.91
N PRO A 88 1.88 7.15 6.33
CA PRO A 88 2.57 7.80 5.23
C PRO A 88 1.60 8.03 4.07
N ASP A 89 1.45 9.29 3.68
CA ASP A 89 0.63 9.69 2.54
C ASP A 89 1.17 9.01 1.27
N THR A 90 0.29 8.44 0.46
CA THR A 90 0.70 7.81 -0.80
C THR A 90 1.25 8.89 -1.74
N PRO A 91 2.46 8.72 -2.31
CA PRO A 91 3.01 9.66 -3.29
C PRO A 91 2.24 9.65 -4.62
#